data_AF-A0A932SE54-F1
#
_entry.id   AF-A0A932SE54-F1
#
_cell.length_a   1.000
_cell.length_b   1.000
_cell.length_c   1.000
_cell.angle_alpha   90.00
_cell.angle_beta   90.00
_cell.angle_gamma   90.00
#
_symmetry.space_group_name_H-M   'P 1'
#
loop_
_entity.id
_entity.type
_entity.pdbx_description
1 polymer ?
#
loop_
_entity_poly.entity_id
_entity_poly.type
_entity_poly.pdbx_seq_one_letter_code
_entity_poly.pdbx_strand_id
1 'polypeptide(L)' 'MRPLITNISEHGFWIFLKEKEYFVSFNKYPWFKDANVSSIIDVEVIHNHHLYWPKLDVDLSTEILDNPEKYPLTYR' A
#
# COMPACT_ATOMS: atom_id res chain seq x y z
N MET A 1 3.34 16.57 -1.04
CA MET A 1 4.09 15.62 -0.20
C MET A 1 4.16 14.29 -0.96
N ARG A 2 5.31 13.61 -0.98
CA ARG A 2 5.47 12.37 -1.77
C ARG A 2 5.54 11.15 -0.83
N PRO A 3 4.81 10.06 -1.14
CA PRO A 3 5.03 8.78 -0.48
C PRO A 3 6.41 8.24 -0.88
N LEU A 4 7.05 7.47 -0.01
CA LEU A 4 8.30 6.78 -0.33
C LEU A 4 8.17 5.30 -0.02
N ILE A 5 8.50 4.44 -0.98
CA ILE A 5 8.67 3.02 -0.72
C ILE A 5 10.07 2.84 -0.13
N THR A 6 10.15 2.51 1.16
CA THR A 6 11.43 2.45 1.89
C THR A 6 12.09 1.08 1.83
N ASN A 7 11.29 0.02 1.73
CA ASN A 7 11.77 -1.35 1.62
C ASN A 7 10.73 -2.26 0.95
N ILE A 8 11.20 -3.28 0.22
CA ILE A 8 10.38 -4.38 -0.31
C ILE A 8 11.05 -5.70 0.12
N SER A 9 10.24 -6.61 0.66
CA SER A 9 10.66 -7.92 1.16
C SER A 9 9.77 -9.03 0.59
N GLU A 10 10.07 -10.28 0.92
CA GLU A 10 9.22 -11.42 0.56
C GLU A 10 7.82 -11.39 1.19
N HIS A 11 7.60 -10.61 2.25
CA HIS A 11 6.34 -10.57 2.99
C HIS A 11 5.45 -9.37 2.65
N GLY A 12 6.01 -8.36 1.97
CA GLY A 12 5.35 -7.08 1.77
C GLY A 12 6.36 -5.94 1.62
N PHE A 13 5.86 -4.72 1.69
CA PHE A 13 6.67 -3.51 1.53
C PHE A 13 6.26 -2.41 2.51
N TRP A 14 7.14 -1.44 2.69
CA TRP A 14 6.95 -0.30 3.58
C TRP A 14 6.74 0.99 2.80
N ILE A 15 5.82 1.82 3.28
CA ILE A 15 5.51 3.14 2.75
C ILE A 15 5.75 4.16 3.86
N PHE A 16 6.61 5.14 3.62
CA PHE A 16 6.74 6.30 4.49
C PHE A 16 5.88 7.46 3.97
N LEU A 17 4.95 7.93 4.80
CA LEU A 17 4.04 9.03 4.50
C LEU A 17 3.66 9.76 5.79
N LYS A 18 3.71 11.10 5.79
CA LYS A 18 3.37 11.94 6.96
C LYS A 18 4.08 11.52 8.25
N GLU A 19 5.40 11.34 8.20
CA GLU A 19 6.21 10.95 9.37
C GLU A 19 5.86 9.57 9.96
N LYS A 20 5.07 8.77 9.23
CA LYS A 20 4.66 7.44 9.63
C LYS A 20 5.06 6.42 8.58
N GLU A 21 5.47 5.25 9.04
CA GLU A 21 5.65 4.08 8.18
C GLU A 21 4.43 3.17 8.26
N TYR A 22 4.04 2.67 7.08
CA TYR A 22 2.96 1.72 6.89
C TYR A 22 3.51 0.46 6.25
N PHE A 23 3.18 -0.71 6.83
CA PHE A 23 3.53 -1.99 6.25
C PHE A 23 2.36 -2.57 5.45
N VAL A 24 2.59 -2.83 4.17
CA VAL A 24 1.62 -3.44 3.26
C VAL A 24 1.98 -4.90 3.07
N SER A 25 1.25 -5.79 3.74
CA SER A 25 1.51 -7.24 3.69
C SER A 25 0.93 -7.88 2.42
N PHE A 26 1.72 -8.68 1.71
CA PHE A 26 1.26 -9.48 0.57
C PHE A 26 0.21 -10.54 0.94
N ASN A 27 0.13 -10.95 2.21
CA ASN A 27 -0.92 -11.87 2.66
C ASN A 27 -2.28 -11.17 2.75
N LYS A 28 -2.31 -9.87 3.08
CA LYS A 28 -3.53 -9.07 3.15
C LYS A 28 -3.89 -8.43 1.82
N TYR A 29 -2.87 -8.04 1.05
CA TYR A 29 -2.99 -7.35 -0.23
C TYR A 29 -2.27 -8.17 -1.31
N PRO A 30 -2.83 -9.33 -1.73
CA PRO A 30 -2.15 -10.28 -2.61
C PRO A 30 -1.87 -9.72 -4.01
N TRP A 31 -2.57 -8.68 -4.44
CA TRP A 31 -2.36 -8.01 -5.73
C TRP A 31 -0.95 -7.47 -5.93
N PHE A 32 -0.22 -7.20 -4.83
CA PHE A 32 1.17 -6.73 -4.90
C PHE A 32 2.21 -7.86 -4.93
N LYS A 33 1.82 -9.10 -4.62
CA LYS A 33 2.77 -10.21 -4.41
C LYS A 33 3.60 -10.53 -5.66
N ASP A 34 2.96 -10.51 -6.82
CA ASP A 34 3.58 -10.80 -8.12
C ASP A 34 3.74 -9.52 -8.96
N ALA A 35 3.55 -8.35 -8.36
CA ALA A 35 3.70 -7.07 -9.05
C ALA A 35 5.19 -6.74 -9.28
N ASN A 36 5.49 -6.18 -10.45
CA ASN A 36 6.82 -5.65 -10.72
C ASN A 36 7.17 -4.56 -9.69
N VAL A 37 8.44 -4.54 -9.25
CA VAL A 37 8.94 -3.48 -8.36
C VAL A 37 8.66 -2.09 -8.93
N SER A 38 8.82 -1.92 -10.25
CA SER A 38 8.52 -0.66 -10.95
C SER A 38 7.04 -0.23 -10.89
N SER A 39 6.12 -1.18 -10.65
CA SER A 39 4.72 -0.88 -10.39
C SER A 39 4.49 -0.55 -8.93
N ILE A 40 5.14 -1.24 -7.99
CA ILE A 40 5.02 -0.99 -6.54
C ILE A 40 5.56 0.39 -6.14
N ILE A 41 6.66 0.83 -6.75
CA ILE A 41 7.24 2.15 -6.49
C ILE A 41 6.45 3.30 -7.12
N ASP A 42 5.58 2.99 -8.09
CA ASP A 42 4.77 3.96 -8.84
C ASP A 42 3.47 4.26 -8.09
N VAL A 43 3.63 4.85 -6.90
CA VAL A 43 2.54 5.21 -6.00
C VAL A 43 2.23 6.71 -6.06
N GLU A 44 0.97 7.03 -6.29
CA GLU A 44 0.42 8.37 -6.27
C GLU A 44 -0.34 8.62 -4.97
N VAL A 45 -0.30 9.86 -4.46
CA VAL A 45 -1.08 10.26 -3.29
C VAL A 45 -2.18 11.22 -3.70
N ILE A 46 -3.42 10.81 -3.43
CA ILE A 46 -4.62 11.60 -3.66
C ILE A 46 -5.10 12.15 -2.31
N HIS A 47 -5.39 13.45 -2.27
CA HIS A 47 -5.89 14.16 -1.08
C HIS A 47 -5.08 13.99 0.21
N ASN A 48 -3.80 13.59 0.15
CA ASN A 48 -2.90 13.33 1.28
C ASN A 48 -3.26 12.11 2.17
N HIS A 49 -4.21 11.25 1.77
CA HIS A 49 -4.64 10.10 2.57
C HIS A 49 -4.94 8.84 1.75
N HIS A 50 -5.07 8.98 0.42
CA HIS A 50 -5.31 7.86 -0.48
C HIS A 50 -4.04 7.60 -1.29
N LEU A 51 -3.63 6.34 -1.32
CA LEU A 51 -2.52 5.81 -2.08
C LEU A 51 -3.10 5.10 -3.28
N TYR A 52 -2.64 5.42 -4.48
CA TYR A 52 -3.08 4.82 -5.72
C TYR A 52 -1.88 4.28 -6.50
N TRP A 53 -1.99 3.07 -7.01
CA TRP A 53 -1.01 2.43 -7.88
C TRP A 53 -1.60 2.31 -9.29
N PRO A 54 -1.36 3.27 -10.19
CA PRO A 54 -2.02 3.33 -11.51
C PRO A 54 -1.79 2.08 -12.36
N LYS A 55 -0.59 1.48 -12.28
CA LYS A 55 -0.25 0.27 -13.05
C LYS A 55 -0.88 -1.01 -12.52
N LEU A 56 -1.29 -1.01 -11.26
CA LEU A 56 -1.91 -2.18 -10.61
C LEU A 56 -3.42 -2.02 -10.53
N ASP A 57 -3.94 -0.81 -10.77
CA ASP A 57 -5.33 -0.43 -10.53
C ASP A 57 -5.78 -0.76 -9.10
N VAL A 58 -4.89 -0.46 -8.14
CA VAL A 58 -5.12 -0.69 -6.71
C VAL A 58 -5.08 0.64 -5.98
N ASP A 59 -6.08 0.90 -5.15
CA ASP A 59 -6.10 1.99 -4.19
C ASP A 59 -6.15 1.49 -2.74
N LEU A 60 -5.47 2.19 -1.85
CA LEU A 60 -5.51 1.97 -0.40
C LEU A 60 -5.59 3.30 0.32
N SER A 61 -6.43 3.41 1.36
CA SER A 61 -6.41 4.57 2.25
C SER A 61 -5.45 4.33 3.41
N THR A 62 -4.84 5.40 3.93
CA THR A 62 -4.04 5.32 5.17
C THR A 62 -4.86 4.82 6.35
N GLU A 63 -6.18 5.04 6.34
CA GLU A 63 -7.09 4.56 7.38
C GLU A 63 -7.21 3.03 7.40
N ILE A 64 -7.26 2.39 6.22
CA ILE A 64 -7.24 0.93 6.09
C ILE A 64 -5.90 0.37 6.59
N LEU A 65 -4.79 1.04 6.26
CA LEU A 65 -3.46 0.63 6.73
C LEU A 65 -3.31 0.82 8.25
N ASP A 66 -3.98 1.82 8.83
CA ASP A 66 -3.99 2.09 10.26
C ASP A 66 -4.88 1.13 11.05
N ASN A 67 -5.98 0.65 10.45
CA ASN A 67 -6.99 -0.19 11.10
C ASN A 67 -7.39 -1.38 10.19
N PRO A 68 -6.46 -2.26 9.81
CA PRO A 68 -6.73 -3.30 8.82
C PRO A 68 -7.79 -4.31 9.28
N GLU A 69 -8.05 -4.43 10.58
CA GLU A 69 -9.13 -5.25 11.16
C GLU A 69 -10.54 -4.66 10.97
N LYS A 70 -10.67 -3.34 10.80
CA LYS A 70 -11.97 -2.68 10.54
C LYS A 70 -12.43 -2.84 9.09
N TYR A 71 -11.48 -3.13 8.20
CA TYR A 71 -11.70 -3.23 6.76
C TYR A 71 -11.26 -4.61 6.25
N PRO A 72 -11.97 -5.69 6.62
CA PRO A 72 -11.66 -7.03 6.10
C PRO A 72 -11.88 -7.05 4.59
N LEU A 73 -10.81 -7.30 3.83
CA LEU A 73 -10.83 -7.43 2.37
C LEU A 73 -11.43 -8.76 1.89
N THR A 74 -11.99 -9.54 2.81
CA THR A 74 -12.71 -10.78 2.52
C THR A 74 -14.19 -10.56 2.80
N TYR A 75 -15.02 -10.65 1.75
CA TYR A 75 -16.46 -10.82 1.93
C TYR A 75 -16.70 -12.24 2.49
N ARG A 76 -17.45 -12.35 3.60
CA ARG A 76 -17.94 -13.64 4.10
C ARG A 76 -19.30 -13.94 3.53
#